data_AF-A0A6J4KAA4-F1
#
_entry.id   AF-A0A6J4KAA4-F1
#
_cell.length_a   1.000
_cell.length_b   1.000
_cell.length_c   1.000
_cell.angle_alpha   90.00
_cell.angle_beta   90.00
_cell.angle_gamma   90.00
#
_symmetry.space_group_name_H-M   'P 1'
#
loop_
_entity.id
_entity.type
_entity.pdbx_description
1 polymer ?
#
loop_
_entity_poly.entity_id
_entity_poly.type
_entity_poly.pdbx_seq_one_letter_code
_entity_poly.pdbx_strand_id
1 'polypeptide(L)'
;MTDFAEEIRRRVAAARDAAGEQPEQGGNHAQAQADQLAQRKSRVATLATEIDQRFREAAEHSSGAMLYHQQADTAGRMTAVLSWRSPTPARDLRIYVNPSEGLMEWSWMVNRVVKRAQRVDPLTFDTSRLNELIFRLSDQEAWRKGEPPSTL
;
A
#
# COMPACT_ATOMS: atom_id res chain seq x y z
N MET A 1 -10.10 -7.75 62.94
CA MET A 1 -9.25 -8.47 61.97
C MET A 1 -10.14 -8.77 60.79
N THR A 2 -10.07 -7.96 59.74
CA THR A 2 -10.87 -8.15 58.51
C THR A 2 -10.41 -9.44 57.85
N ASP A 3 -11.36 -10.36 57.67
CA ASP A 3 -11.13 -11.72 57.20
C ASP A 3 -10.62 -11.67 55.74
N PHE A 4 -9.37 -12.09 55.54
CA PHE A 4 -8.72 -12.16 54.23
C PHE A 4 -9.58 -12.91 53.20
N ALA A 5 -10.40 -13.86 53.65
CA ALA A 5 -11.32 -14.60 52.79
C ALA A 5 -12.48 -13.73 52.22
N GLU A 6 -12.90 -12.67 52.91
CA GLU A 6 -13.89 -11.72 52.39
C GLU A 6 -13.28 -10.74 51.39
N GLU A 7 -12.06 -10.27 51.65
CA GLU A 7 -11.31 -9.40 50.74
C GLU A 7 -11.05 -10.11 49.39
N ILE A 8 -10.68 -11.39 49.43
CA ILE A 8 -10.49 -12.22 48.21
C ILE A 8 -11.82 -12.39 47.46
N ARG A 9 -12.92 -12.71 48.17
CA ARG A 9 -14.24 -12.88 47.54
C ARG A 9 -14.71 -11.60 46.86
N ARG A 10 -14.51 -10.45 47.51
CA ARG A 10 -14.85 -9.13 46.95
C ARG A 10 -14.04 -8.81 45.70
N ARG A 11 -12.73 -9.11 45.69
CA ARG A 11 -11.86 -8.88 44.52
C ARG A 11 -12.19 -9.80 43.36
N VAL A 12 -12.52 -11.06 43.62
CA VAL A 12 -12.94 -12.01 42.59
C VAL A 12 -14.31 -11.65 42.00
N ALA A 13 -15.25 -11.18 42.82
CA ALA A 13 -16.54 -10.66 42.35
C ALA A 13 -16.34 -9.43 41.44
N ALA A 14 -15.56 -8.44 41.89
CA ALA A 14 -15.25 -7.26 41.10
C ALA A 14 -14.53 -7.58 39.77
N ALA A 15 -13.64 -8.58 39.75
CA ALA A 15 -12.97 -9.03 38.52
C ALA A 15 -13.93 -9.76 37.56
N ARG A 16 -14.92 -10.49 38.09
CA ARG A 16 -15.96 -11.13 37.26
C ARG A 16 -16.94 -10.13 36.70
N ASP A 17 -17.32 -9.12 37.48
CA ASP A 17 -18.19 -8.04 37.02
C ASP A 17 -17.47 -7.20 35.93
N ALA A 18 -16.20 -6.87 36.12
CA ALA A 18 -15.38 -6.19 35.10
C ALA A 18 -15.19 -7.02 33.82
N ALA A 19 -15.15 -8.35 33.92
CA ALA A 19 -15.12 -9.24 32.75
C ALA A 19 -16.49 -9.39 32.07
N GLY A 20 -17.58 -9.26 32.83
CA GLY A 20 -18.96 -9.26 32.32
C GLY A 20 -19.37 -7.97 31.61
N GLU A 21 -18.72 -6.84 31.93
CA GLU A 21 -18.97 -5.52 31.33
C GLU A 21 -18.10 -5.19 30.09
N GLN A 22 -17.22 -6.10 29.66
CA GLN A 22 -16.39 -5.94 28.45
C GLN A 22 -16.92 -6.41 27.06
N PRO A 23 -18.21 -6.70 26.80
CA PRO A 23 -18.63 -7.08 25.43
C PRO A 23 -18.75 -5.89 24.46
N GLU A 24 -19.08 -4.68 24.93
CA GLU A 24 -19.52 -3.61 24.01
C GLU A 24 -18.38 -2.78 23.39
N GLN A 25 -17.24 -2.64 24.08
CA GLN A 25 -16.07 -1.96 23.53
C GLN A 25 -15.28 -2.84 22.55
N GLY A 26 -15.24 -4.17 22.78
CA GLY A 26 -14.57 -5.13 21.88
C GLY A 26 -15.27 -5.29 20.53
N GLY A 27 -16.61 -5.31 20.52
CA GLY A 27 -17.41 -5.40 19.30
C GLY A 27 -17.25 -4.17 18.39
N ASN A 28 -17.26 -2.96 18.97
CA ASN A 28 -17.09 -1.72 18.22
C ASN A 28 -15.70 -1.59 17.58
N HIS A 29 -14.64 -2.05 18.28
CA HIS A 29 -13.29 -2.04 17.73
C HIS A 29 -13.08 -3.10 16.64
N ALA A 30 -13.60 -4.32 16.82
CA ALA A 30 -13.51 -5.37 15.82
C ALA A 30 -14.27 -5.00 14.53
N GLN A 31 -15.46 -4.42 14.67
CA GLN A 31 -16.26 -3.95 13.54
C GLN A 31 -15.55 -2.81 12.80
N ALA A 32 -15.02 -1.81 13.51
CA ALA A 32 -14.28 -0.71 12.89
C ALA A 32 -13.04 -1.18 12.11
N GLN A 33 -12.32 -2.19 12.61
CA GLN A 33 -11.19 -2.79 11.90
C GLN A 33 -11.63 -3.56 10.66
N ALA A 34 -12.73 -4.32 10.74
CA ALA A 34 -13.29 -5.05 9.61
C ALA A 34 -13.74 -4.08 8.49
N ASP A 35 -14.41 -2.99 8.86
CA ASP A 35 -14.87 -1.96 7.93
C ASP A 35 -13.68 -1.24 7.28
N GLN A 36 -12.66 -0.88 8.05
CA GLN A 36 -11.46 -0.26 7.52
C GLN A 36 -10.72 -1.20 6.55
N LEU A 37 -10.63 -2.49 6.86
CA LEU A 37 -10.06 -3.48 5.95
C LEU A 37 -10.89 -3.59 4.67
N ALA A 38 -12.22 -3.68 4.76
CA ALA A 38 -13.09 -3.73 3.59
C ALA A 38 -12.92 -2.50 2.69
N GLN A 39 -12.83 -1.30 3.29
CA GLN A 39 -12.53 -0.06 2.56
C GLN A 39 -11.17 -0.11 1.87
N ARG A 40 -10.11 -0.56 2.57
CA ARG A 40 -8.78 -0.74 1.98
C ARG A 40 -8.80 -1.70 0.79
N LYS A 41 -9.47 -2.85 0.94
CA LYS A 41 -9.59 -3.85 -0.13
C LYS A 41 -10.27 -3.27 -1.36
N SER A 42 -11.39 -2.57 -1.18
CA SER A 42 -12.12 -1.91 -2.25
C SER A 42 -11.27 -0.83 -2.93
N ARG A 43 -10.61 0.04 -2.16
CA ARG A 43 -9.74 1.09 -2.71
C ARG A 43 -8.56 0.51 -3.48
N VAL A 44 -7.93 -0.56 -3.00
CA VAL A 44 -6.83 -1.22 -3.72
C VAL A 44 -7.32 -1.80 -5.06
N ALA A 45 -8.52 -2.37 -5.12
CA ALA A 45 -9.09 -2.84 -6.38
C ALA A 45 -9.29 -1.69 -7.38
N THR A 46 -9.81 -0.54 -6.94
CA THR A 46 -9.92 0.66 -7.77
C THR A 46 -8.55 1.16 -8.23
N LEU A 47 -7.58 1.23 -7.31
CA LEU A 47 -6.21 1.64 -7.60
C LEU A 47 -5.56 0.74 -8.64
N ALA A 48 -5.80 -0.58 -8.61
CA ALA A 48 -5.28 -1.50 -9.60
C ALA A 48 -5.69 -1.08 -11.02
N THR A 49 -6.97 -0.75 -11.21
CA THR A 49 -7.49 -0.25 -12.50
C THR A 49 -6.90 1.11 -12.87
N GLU A 50 -6.84 2.06 -11.93
CA GLU A 50 -6.24 3.39 -12.15
C GLU A 50 -4.76 3.28 -12.57
N ILE A 51 -3.99 2.42 -11.90
CA ILE A 51 -2.58 2.19 -12.18
C ILE A 51 -2.39 1.58 -13.57
N ASP A 52 -3.17 0.54 -13.91
CA ASP A 52 -3.10 -0.10 -15.24
C ASP A 52 -3.35 0.91 -16.36
N GLN A 53 -4.42 1.70 -16.21
CA GLN A 53 -4.76 2.72 -17.20
C GLN A 53 -3.65 3.77 -17.34
N ARG A 54 -3.17 4.34 -16.23
CA ARG A 54 -2.15 5.39 -16.27
C ARG A 54 -0.81 4.91 -16.81
N PHE A 55 -0.40 3.68 -16.48
CA PHE A 55 0.84 3.13 -17.01
C PHE A 55 0.74 2.85 -18.50
N ARG A 56 -0.42 2.39 -18.97
CA ARG A 56 -0.70 2.20 -20.40
C ARG A 56 -0.66 3.52 -21.16
N GLU A 57 -1.38 4.53 -20.67
CA GLU A 57 -1.36 5.89 -21.24
C GLU A 57 0.07 6.45 -21.31
N ALA A 58 0.84 6.32 -20.21
CA ALA A 58 2.22 6.79 -20.17
C ALA A 58 3.11 6.09 -21.21
N ALA A 59 2.98 4.77 -21.38
CA ALA A 59 3.72 4.02 -22.38
C ALA A 59 3.32 4.42 -23.82
N GLU A 60 2.03 4.51 -24.10
CA GLU A 60 1.49 4.91 -25.42
C GLU A 60 1.96 6.30 -25.84
N HIS A 61 1.98 7.26 -24.91
CA HIS A 61 2.39 8.64 -25.17
C HIS A 61 3.90 8.89 -25.08
N SER A 62 4.71 7.89 -24.73
CA SER A 62 6.17 8.03 -24.56
C SER A 62 6.99 7.98 -25.85
N SER A 63 6.34 7.85 -27.01
CA SER A 63 7.02 7.62 -28.30
C SER A 63 8.00 6.41 -28.27
N GLY A 64 7.67 5.39 -27.47
CA GLY A 64 8.47 4.17 -27.32
C GLY A 64 9.62 4.25 -26.30
N ALA A 65 9.80 5.38 -25.61
CA ALA A 65 10.79 5.50 -24.54
C ALA A 65 10.45 4.66 -23.30
N MET A 66 9.14 4.48 -23.05
CA MET A 66 8.61 3.68 -21.96
C MET A 66 7.88 2.43 -22.47
N LEU A 67 8.01 1.33 -21.73
CA LEU A 67 7.29 0.08 -21.95
C LEU A 67 6.50 -0.29 -20.71
N TYR A 68 5.22 -0.63 -20.89
CA TYR A 68 4.36 -1.11 -19.83
C TYR A 68 4.17 -2.62 -19.91
N HIS A 69 4.27 -3.29 -18.76
CA HIS A 69 3.96 -4.70 -18.59
C HIS A 69 3.22 -4.92 -17.27
N GLN A 70 2.21 -5.79 -17.28
CA GLN A 70 1.50 -6.18 -16.07
C GLN A 70 1.48 -7.69 -15.89
N GLN A 71 1.43 -8.11 -14.62
CA GLN A 71 1.17 -9.49 -14.23
C GLN A 71 0.07 -9.47 -13.19
N ALA A 72 -1.00 -10.20 -13.44
CA ALA A 72 -2.05 -10.45 -12.47
C ALA A 72 -2.13 -11.95 -12.20
N ASP A 73 -2.42 -12.33 -10.97
CA ASP A 73 -2.68 -13.72 -10.61
C ASP A 73 -4.15 -14.00 -10.32
N THR A 74 -4.48 -15.26 -10.05
CA THR A 74 -5.85 -15.71 -9.77
C THR A 74 -6.41 -15.17 -8.44
N ALA A 75 -5.56 -14.66 -7.55
CA ALA A 75 -5.96 -14.03 -6.31
C ALA A 75 -6.22 -12.52 -6.48
N GLY A 76 -6.12 -12.00 -7.71
CA GLY A 76 -6.30 -10.58 -8.01
C GLY A 76 -5.11 -9.71 -7.60
N ARG A 77 -3.97 -10.31 -7.22
CA ARG A 77 -2.74 -9.56 -6.95
C ARG A 77 -2.17 -9.12 -8.30
N MET A 78 -1.78 -7.85 -8.39
CA MET A 78 -1.28 -7.26 -9.62
C MET A 78 0.08 -6.61 -9.39
N THR A 79 1.01 -6.86 -10.30
CA THR A 79 2.28 -6.15 -10.43
C THR A 79 2.29 -5.42 -11.76
N ALA A 80 2.25 -4.09 -11.72
CA ALA A 80 2.39 -3.21 -12.87
C ALA A 80 3.84 -2.70 -12.94
N VAL A 81 4.45 -2.72 -14.12
CA VAL A 81 5.83 -2.26 -14.34
C VAL A 81 5.87 -1.31 -15.53
N LEU A 82 6.24 -0.06 -15.27
CA LEU A 82 6.54 0.94 -16.31
C LEU A 82 8.06 1.11 -16.40
N SER A 83 8.60 0.77 -17.56
CA SER A 83 10.06 0.68 -17.78
C SER A 83 10.53 1.77 -18.74
N TRP A 84 11.45 2.64 -18.31
CA TRP A 84 12.24 3.49 -19.19
C TRP A 84 13.38 2.70 -19.80
N ARG A 85 13.46 2.66 -21.15
CA ARG A 85 14.48 1.90 -21.87
C ARG A 85 15.45 2.76 -22.66
N SER A 86 15.03 3.94 -23.10
CA SER A 86 15.86 4.83 -23.91
C SER A 86 15.61 6.31 -23.57
N PRO A 87 16.67 7.13 -23.40
CA PRO A 87 18.08 6.74 -23.34
C PRO A 87 18.42 6.01 -22.02
N THR A 88 19.62 5.44 -21.93
CA THR A 88 20.12 4.78 -20.72
C THR A 88 20.28 5.75 -19.54
N PRO A 89 20.31 5.26 -18.29
CA PRO A 89 20.14 3.86 -17.84
C PRO A 89 18.69 3.36 -17.91
N ALA A 90 18.54 2.04 -17.93
CA ALA A 90 17.24 1.40 -17.81
C ALA A 90 16.70 1.55 -16.38
N ARG A 91 15.46 2.01 -16.26
CA ARG A 91 14.81 2.30 -14.97
C ARG A 91 13.41 1.74 -14.99
N ASP A 92 12.95 1.21 -13.89
CA ASP A 92 11.60 0.67 -13.79
C ASP A 92 10.89 1.26 -12.56
N LEU A 93 9.66 1.72 -12.77
CA LEU A 93 8.67 1.92 -11.72
C LEU A 93 7.83 0.65 -11.62
N ARG A 94 7.89 -0.03 -10.48
CA ARG A 94 7.03 -1.19 -10.21
C ARG A 94 6.04 -0.83 -9.12
N ILE A 95 4.76 -1.11 -9.36
CA ILE A 95 3.71 -1.00 -8.37
C ILE A 95 3.08 -2.38 -8.17
N TYR A 96 3.03 -2.80 -6.92
CA TYR A 96 2.38 -4.02 -6.48
C TYR A 96 1.13 -3.68 -5.69
N VAL A 97 0.04 -4.36 -6.00
CA VAL A 97 -1.24 -4.24 -5.29
C VAL A 97 -1.77 -5.61 -4.93
N ASN A 98 -2.25 -5.73 -3.69
CA ASN A 98 -2.92 -6.92 -3.18
C ASN A 98 -4.29 -6.54 -2.60
N PRO A 99 -5.37 -6.66 -3.41
CA PRO A 99 -6.73 -6.37 -2.97
C PRO A 99 -7.19 -7.24 -1.80
N SER A 100 -6.69 -8.48 -1.67
CA SER A 100 -7.10 -9.39 -0.59
C SER A 100 -6.57 -8.97 0.80
N GLU A 101 -5.48 -8.20 0.83
CA GLU A 101 -4.85 -7.70 2.05
C GLU A 101 -5.03 -6.18 2.22
N GLY A 102 -5.61 -5.50 1.23
CA GLY A 102 -5.69 -4.04 1.25
C GLY A 102 -4.31 -3.39 1.27
N LEU A 103 -3.36 -3.96 0.51
CA LEU A 103 -1.95 -3.57 0.49
C LEU A 103 -1.55 -3.00 -0.87
N MET A 104 -0.71 -1.96 -0.83
CA MET A 104 -0.07 -1.38 -2.00
C MET A 104 1.38 -1.03 -1.68
N GLU A 105 2.27 -1.32 -2.62
CA GLU A 105 3.69 -1.02 -2.54
C GLU A 105 4.18 -0.51 -3.89
N TRP A 106 5.15 0.39 -3.89
CA TRP A 106 5.87 0.76 -5.10
C TRP A 106 7.37 0.65 -4.90
N SER A 107 8.09 0.46 -6.00
CA SER A 107 9.55 0.38 -5.99
C SER A 107 10.17 1.00 -7.24
N TRP A 108 11.34 1.61 -7.04
CA TRP A 108 12.22 2.11 -8.08
C TRP A 108 13.36 1.13 -8.30
N MET A 109 13.59 0.75 -9.54
CA MET A 109 14.72 -0.09 -9.93
C MET A 109 15.56 0.63 -11.00
N VAL A 110 16.88 0.53 -10.89
CA VAL A 110 17.83 1.02 -11.90
C VAL A 110 18.76 -0.12 -12.25
N ASN A 111 18.85 -0.47 -13.54
CA ASN A 111 19.63 -1.61 -14.02
C ASN A 111 19.37 -2.88 -13.19
N ARG A 112 18.09 -3.18 -12.91
CA ARG A 112 17.60 -4.32 -12.10
C ARG A 112 17.96 -4.30 -10.61
N VAL A 113 18.56 -3.22 -10.11
CA VAL A 113 18.84 -3.04 -8.68
C VAL A 113 17.73 -2.17 -8.07
N VAL A 114 17.07 -2.69 -7.02
CA VAL A 114 16.10 -1.90 -6.23
C VAL A 114 16.85 -0.76 -5.55
N LYS A 115 16.42 0.47 -5.84
CA LYS A 115 16.95 1.69 -5.21
C LYS A 115 16.04 2.18 -4.09
N ARG A 116 14.73 1.96 -4.22
CA ARG A 116 13.74 2.33 -3.22
C ARG A 116 12.55 1.40 -3.32
N ALA A 117 11.98 1.06 -2.18
CA ALA A 117 10.68 0.40 -2.08
C ALA A 117 9.93 1.03 -0.90
N GLN A 118 8.63 1.25 -1.07
CA GLN A 118 7.80 1.86 -0.05
C GLN A 118 6.40 1.26 -0.08
N ARG A 119 5.95 0.85 1.11
CA ARG A 119 4.55 0.54 1.34
C ARG A 119 3.76 1.83 1.52
N VAL A 120 2.60 1.88 0.89
CA VAL A 120 1.74 3.06 0.88
C VAL A 120 0.38 2.69 1.43
N ASP A 121 -0.22 3.60 2.18
CA ASP A 121 -1.61 3.44 2.60
C ASP A 121 -2.55 3.71 1.40
N PRO A 122 -3.28 2.69 0.91
CA PRO A 122 -4.17 2.84 -0.24
C PRO A 122 -5.26 3.89 -0.05
N LEU A 123 -5.69 4.13 1.20
CA LEU A 123 -6.75 5.10 1.50
C LEU A 123 -6.29 6.55 1.30
N THR A 124 -4.99 6.80 1.40
CA THR A 124 -4.38 8.13 1.21
C THR A 124 -3.65 8.27 -0.11
N PHE A 125 -3.59 7.20 -0.90
CA PHE A 125 -2.93 7.21 -2.20
C PHE A 125 -3.91 7.69 -3.27
N ASP A 126 -3.61 8.87 -3.81
CA ASP A 126 -4.36 9.46 -4.91
C ASP A 126 -3.62 9.33 -6.25
N THR A 127 -4.34 9.63 -7.31
CA THR A 127 -3.83 9.58 -8.69
C THR A 127 -2.77 10.66 -8.96
N SER A 128 -2.72 11.75 -8.20
CA SER A 128 -1.72 12.80 -8.40
C SER A 128 -0.32 12.31 -8.01
N ARG A 129 -0.22 11.55 -6.91
CA ARG A 129 1.02 10.87 -6.50
C ARG A 129 1.47 9.83 -7.53
N LEU A 130 0.53 9.12 -8.15
CA LEU A 130 0.83 8.19 -9.24
C LEU A 130 1.44 8.92 -10.44
N ASN A 131 0.83 10.03 -10.86
CA ASN A 131 1.35 10.84 -11.97
C ASN A 131 2.75 11.37 -11.66
N GLU A 132 2.99 11.83 -10.44
CA GLU A 132 4.32 12.28 -10.02
C GLU A 132 5.35 11.15 -10.11
N LEU A 133 5.04 9.94 -9.64
CA LEU A 133 5.93 8.80 -9.82
C LEU A 133 6.25 8.58 -11.30
N ILE A 134 5.25 8.57 -12.17
CA ILE A 134 5.44 8.39 -13.62
C ILE A 134 6.34 9.49 -14.20
N PHE A 135 6.11 10.76 -13.85
CA PHE A 135 6.94 11.88 -14.33
C PHE A 135 8.39 11.78 -13.86
N ARG A 136 8.61 11.34 -12.62
CA ARG A 136 9.98 11.16 -12.11
C ARG A 136 10.73 10.02 -12.81
N LEU A 137 10.05 9.07 -13.45
CA LEU A 137 10.70 8.09 -14.31
C LEU A 137 11.38 8.75 -15.53
N SER A 138 10.81 9.84 -16.06
CA SER A 138 11.33 10.55 -17.23
C SER A 138 12.30 11.70 -16.92
N ASP A 139 12.50 12.08 -15.66
CA ASP A 139 13.39 13.18 -15.24
C ASP A 139 14.89 12.86 -15.43
N GLN A 140 15.38 13.03 -16.65
CA GLN A 140 16.77 12.72 -16.99
C GLN A 140 17.79 13.52 -16.19
N GLU A 141 17.46 14.72 -15.71
CA GLU A 141 18.42 15.55 -14.98
C GLU A 141 18.68 14.96 -13.59
N ALA A 142 17.62 14.59 -12.85
CA ALA A 142 17.74 13.93 -11.56
C ALA A 142 18.56 12.64 -11.67
N TRP A 143 18.28 11.84 -12.70
CA TRP A 143 19.00 10.59 -12.92
C TRP A 143 20.46 10.79 -13.33
N ARG A 144 20.78 11.84 -14.09
CA ARG A 144 22.17 12.20 -14.43
C ARG A 144 22.96 12.59 -13.18
N LYS A 145 22.30 13.18 -12.18
CA LYS A 145 22.90 13.50 -10.86
C LYS A 145 22.99 12.29 -9.94
N GLY A 146 22.48 11.12 -10.35
CA GLY A 146 22.43 9.91 -9.52
C GLY A 146 21.40 9.99 -8.40
N GLU A 147 20.48 10.95 -8.47
CA GLU A 147 19.46 11.18 -7.46
C GLU A 147 18.22 10.36 -7.84
N PRO A 148 17.90 9.27 -7.12
CA PRO A 148 16.59 8.68 -7.24
C PRO A 148 15.54 9.69 -6.75
N PRO A 149 14.29 9.58 -7.21
CA PRO A 149 13.17 10.41 -6.76
C PRO A 149 13.16 10.71 -5.25
N SER A 150 13.48 11.95 -4.89
CA SER A 150 13.39 12.50 -3.53
C SER A 150 11.92 12.67 -3.12
N THR A 151 11.36 11.63 -2.50
CA THR A 151 10.13 11.61 -1.67
C THR A 151 8.82 12.11 -2.32
N LEU A 152 7.84 11.20 -2.38
CA LEU A 152 6.43 11.53 -2.16
C LEU A 152 6.16 11.65 -0.66
#